data_AF-Q8YWX7-F1
#
_entry.id   AF-Q8YWX7-F1
#
_cell.length_a   1.000
_cell.length_b   1.000
_cell.length_c   1.000
_cell.angle_alpha   90.00
_cell.angle_beta   90.00
_cell.angle_gamma   90.00
#
_symmetry.space_group_name_H-M   'P 1'
#
loop_
_entity.id
_entity.type
_entity.pdbx_description
1 polymer ?
#
loop_
_entity_poly.entity_id
_entity_poly.type
_entity_poly.pdbx_seq_one_letter_code
_entity_poly.pdbx_strand_id
1 'polypeptide(L)'
;MSRTLVASDEGMKLARKALKARNLTQTDFAIEVGLGYTTVNNFLNGKPIYRTNFQEICVFLDLDWKDIAAFGEAELEELTPLDKLWQQLQLLSSPTEQMGLVLVKEETLRWGHKIPSRYEKSVQVGSHIRFEVNLETPGYLILLQKDTSGQLWCFCPSCFAPQAHLNTGKTTLPQEGSPITSFPIEGNPGKEEIIAVFTNEVPELDWLPPGDNDPLELEASHLVALLEYVTGGGEYQIWYTDYMITA
;
A
#
# COMPACT_ATOMS: atom_id res chain seq x y z
N MET A 1 -5.14 4.10 -16.63
CA MET A 1 -6.28 3.27 -17.10
C MET A 1 -5.87 1.82 -17.04
N SER A 2 -6.63 0.97 -16.34
CA SER A 2 -6.29 -0.46 -16.21
C SER A 2 -6.29 -1.16 -17.57
N ARG A 3 -5.32 -2.06 -17.79
CA ARG A 3 -5.23 -2.90 -18.99
C ARG A 3 -6.23 -4.07 -18.96
N THR A 4 -6.85 -4.31 -17.80
CA THR A 4 -7.82 -5.38 -17.58
C THR A 4 -9.19 -4.81 -17.21
N LEU A 5 -10.23 -5.59 -17.50
CA LEU A 5 -11.62 -5.32 -17.13
C LEU A 5 -12.20 -6.53 -16.40
N VAL A 6 -13.16 -6.26 -15.53
CA VAL A 6 -13.95 -7.25 -14.79
C VAL A 6 -15.40 -7.07 -15.19
N ALA A 7 -16.16 -8.16 -15.32
CA ALA A 7 -17.59 -8.09 -15.56
C ALA A 7 -18.32 -7.89 -14.22
N SER A 8 -19.31 -6.99 -14.16
CA SER A 8 -20.17 -6.84 -12.99
C SER A 8 -21.04 -8.09 -12.79
N ASP A 9 -21.63 -8.27 -11.61
CA ASP A 9 -22.56 -9.38 -11.36
C ASP A 9 -23.73 -9.38 -12.34
N GLU A 10 -24.27 -8.21 -12.64
CA GLU A 10 -25.32 -7.97 -13.63
C GLU A 10 -24.82 -8.27 -15.05
N GLY A 11 -23.61 -7.80 -15.38
CA GLY A 11 -22.96 -8.07 -16.65
C GLY A 11 -22.73 -9.56 -16.90
N MET A 12 -22.31 -10.31 -15.88
CA MET A 12 -22.15 -11.77 -15.95
C MET A 12 -23.49 -12.48 -16.18
N LYS A 13 -24.57 -12.04 -15.51
CA LYS A 13 -25.91 -12.60 -15.73
C LYS A 13 -26.38 -12.36 -17.17
N LEU A 14 -26.16 -11.15 -17.71
CA LEU A 14 -26.50 -10.79 -19.09
C LEU A 14 -25.69 -11.63 -20.11
N ALA A 15 -24.37 -11.74 -19.91
CA ALA A 15 -23.52 -12.55 -20.77
C ALA A 15 -23.94 -14.03 -20.79
N ARG A 16 -24.22 -14.62 -19.62
CA ARG A 16 -24.72 -16.01 -19.52
C ARG A 16 -26.09 -16.17 -20.19
N LYS A 17 -26.95 -15.16 -20.11
CA LYS A 17 -28.25 -15.16 -20.79
C LYS A 17 -28.09 -15.10 -22.31
N ALA A 18 -27.18 -14.27 -22.81
CA ALA A 18 -26.87 -14.16 -24.25
C ALA A 18 -26.31 -15.47 -24.82
N LEU A 19 -25.40 -16.14 -24.08
CA LEU A 19 -24.88 -17.45 -24.47
C LEU A 19 -25.99 -18.50 -24.58
N LYS A 20 -26.86 -18.57 -23.57
CA LYS A 20 -28.01 -19.49 -23.58
C LYS A 20 -28.97 -19.21 -24.74
N ALA A 21 -29.23 -17.94 -25.06
CA ALA A 21 -30.10 -17.56 -26.17
C ALA A 21 -29.55 -18.01 -27.55
N ARG A 22 -28.24 -18.23 -27.66
CA ARG A 22 -27.56 -18.71 -28.87
C ARG A 22 -27.28 -20.20 -28.87
N ASN A 23 -27.75 -20.95 -27.87
CA ASN A 23 -27.46 -22.38 -27.69
C ASN A 23 -25.96 -22.74 -27.66
N LEU A 24 -25.09 -21.82 -27.21
CA LEU A 24 -23.64 -22.05 -27.15
C LEU A 24 -23.22 -22.55 -25.77
N THR A 25 -22.37 -23.57 -25.75
CA THR A 25 -21.61 -23.93 -24.54
C THR A 25 -20.41 -23.00 -24.36
N GLN A 26 -19.80 -22.95 -23.17
CA GLN A 26 -18.60 -22.14 -22.96
C GLN A 26 -17.42 -22.59 -23.85
N THR A 27 -17.36 -23.88 -24.17
CA THR A 27 -16.33 -24.46 -25.04
C THR A 27 -16.54 -24.00 -26.48
N ASP A 28 -17.77 -24.11 -27.00
CA ASP A 28 -18.11 -23.66 -28.35
C ASP A 28 -17.89 -22.16 -28.48
N PHE A 29 -18.31 -21.39 -27.47
CA PHE A 29 -18.12 -19.95 -27.44
C PHE A 29 -16.63 -19.56 -27.46
N ALA A 30 -15.78 -20.25 -26.69
CA ALA A 30 -14.33 -20.00 -26.71
C ALA A 30 -13.72 -20.23 -28.10
N ILE A 31 -14.17 -21.28 -28.81
CA ILE A 31 -13.74 -21.58 -30.18
C ILE A 31 -14.21 -20.48 -31.14
N GLU A 32 -15.48 -20.08 -31.07
CA GLU A 32 -16.08 -19.10 -31.99
C GLU A 32 -15.49 -17.69 -31.84
N VAL A 33 -15.16 -17.27 -30.62
CA VAL A 33 -14.51 -15.98 -30.36
C VAL A 33 -12.98 -16.04 -30.55
N GLY A 34 -12.42 -17.23 -30.77
CA GLY A 34 -10.97 -17.43 -30.95
C GLY A 34 -10.13 -17.17 -29.69
N LEU A 35 -10.73 -17.30 -28.50
CA LEU A 35 -10.06 -17.07 -27.21
C LEU A 35 -9.85 -18.37 -26.46
N GLY A 36 -8.84 -18.39 -25.58
CA GLY A 36 -8.65 -19.53 -24.67
C GLY A 36 -9.87 -19.74 -23.75
N TYR A 37 -10.24 -20.99 -23.51
CA TYR A 37 -11.32 -21.37 -22.59
C TYR A 37 -11.18 -20.70 -21.22
N THR A 38 -9.95 -20.59 -20.72
CA THR A 38 -9.64 -19.92 -19.44
C THR A 38 -10.03 -18.44 -19.46
N THR A 39 -9.83 -17.72 -20.57
CA THR A 39 -10.23 -16.32 -20.73
C THR A 39 -11.75 -16.16 -20.68
N VAL A 40 -12.48 -17.01 -21.40
CA VAL A 40 -13.95 -17.03 -21.39
C VAL A 40 -14.48 -17.39 -20.01
N ASN A 41 -13.89 -18.40 -19.37
CA ASN A 41 -14.27 -18.79 -18.02
C ASN A 41 -13.98 -17.68 -17.00
N ASN A 42 -12.86 -16.96 -17.12
CA ASN A 42 -12.54 -15.82 -16.27
C ASN A 42 -13.55 -14.69 -16.43
N PHE A 43 -13.91 -14.34 -17.68
CA PHE A 43 -14.94 -13.35 -17.97
C PHE A 43 -16.29 -13.69 -17.32
N LEU A 44 -16.75 -14.93 -17.48
CA LEU A 44 -18.06 -15.35 -16.96
C LEU A 44 -18.10 -15.46 -15.43
N ASN A 45 -16.94 -15.54 -14.76
CA ASN A 45 -16.81 -15.65 -13.31
C ASN A 45 -16.24 -14.38 -12.65
N GLY A 46 -16.24 -13.24 -13.35
CA GLY A 46 -15.88 -11.96 -12.73
C GLY A 46 -14.40 -11.84 -12.38
N LYS A 47 -13.53 -12.59 -13.08
CA LYS A 47 -12.07 -12.46 -12.93
C LYS A 47 -11.52 -11.47 -13.95
N PRO A 48 -10.46 -10.71 -13.61
CA PRO A 48 -9.86 -9.77 -14.54
C PRO A 48 -9.37 -10.44 -15.83
N ILE A 49 -9.74 -9.86 -16.97
CA ILE A 49 -9.22 -10.25 -18.28
C ILE A 49 -8.77 -9.01 -19.05
N TYR A 50 -7.88 -9.19 -20.04
CA TYR A 50 -7.43 -8.08 -20.88
C TYR A 50 -8.61 -7.37 -21.55
N ARG A 51 -8.56 -6.03 -21.57
CA ARG A 51 -9.61 -5.18 -22.12
C ARG A 51 -9.97 -5.55 -23.56
N THR A 52 -8.98 -5.90 -24.39
CA THR A 52 -9.19 -6.33 -25.78
C THR A 52 -10.09 -7.56 -25.83
N ASN A 53 -9.76 -8.59 -25.06
CA ASN A 53 -10.53 -9.83 -24.99
C ASN A 53 -11.93 -9.60 -24.41
N PHE A 54 -12.05 -8.70 -23.43
CA PHE A 54 -13.34 -8.32 -22.85
C PHE A 54 -14.26 -7.68 -23.88
N GLN A 55 -13.72 -6.74 -24.66
CA GLN A 55 -14.46 -6.07 -25.72
C GLN A 55 -14.84 -7.04 -26.85
N GLU A 56 -13.93 -7.93 -27.27
CA GLU A 56 -14.20 -8.97 -28.26
C GLU A 56 -15.34 -9.90 -27.84
N ILE A 57 -15.32 -10.34 -26.57
CA ILE A 57 -16.40 -11.15 -25.99
C ILE A 57 -17.75 -10.40 -26.03
N CYS A 58 -17.77 -9.12 -25.63
CA CYS A 58 -19.01 -8.34 -25.61
C CYS A 58 -19.55 -8.07 -27.02
N VAL A 59 -18.66 -7.76 -27.98
CA VAL A 59 -19.00 -7.62 -29.39
C VAL A 59 -19.62 -8.90 -29.94
N PHE A 60 -19.02 -10.05 -29.65
CA PHE A 60 -19.55 -11.34 -30.08
C PHE A 60 -20.97 -11.57 -29.53
N LEU A 61 -21.18 -11.27 -28.25
CA LEU A 61 -22.47 -11.47 -27.56
C LEU A 61 -23.53 -10.41 -27.90
N ASP A 62 -23.20 -9.40 -28.72
CA ASP A 62 -24.06 -8.25 -29.02
C ASP A 62 -24.45 -7.46 -27.75
N LEU A 63 -23.45 -7.19 -26.91
CA LEU A 63 -23.57 -6.44 -25.66
C LEU A 63 -22.64 -5.22 -25.71
N ASP A 64 -23.08 -4.08 -25.20
CA ASP A 64 -22.16 -2.95 -24.99
C ASP A 64 -21.23 -3.32 -23.81
N TRP A 65 -19.93 -3.44 -24.09
CA TRP A 65 -18.94 -3.75 -23.08
C TRP A 65 -18.97 -2.76 -21.91
N LYS A 66 -19.48 -1.54 -22.13
CA LYS A 66 -19.67 -0.55 -21.08
C LYS A 66 -20.74 -0.92 -20.05
N ASP A 67 -21.81 -1.57 -20.50
CA ASP A 67 -22.90 -1.98 -19.62
C ASP A 67 -22.58 -3.30 -18.90
N ILE A 68 -21.57 -4.03 -19.38
CA ILE A 68 -21.11 -5.32 -18.82
C ILE A 68 -19.91 -5.13 -17.88
N ALA A 69 -19.03 -4.20 -18.20
CA ALA A 69 -17.87 -3.91 -17.39
C ALA A 69 -18.32 -3.37 -16.03
N ALA A 70 -17.72 -3.91 -14.97
CA ALA A 70 -17.63 -3.20 -13.72
C ALA A 70 -16.73 -1.98 -13.95
N PHE A 71 -17.33 -0.88 -14.41
CA PHE A 71 -16.71 0.42 -14.21
C PHE A 71 -16.82 0.69 -12.74
N GLY A 72 -15.71 0.50 -12.03
CA GLY A 72 -15.54 1.25 -10.81
C GLY A 72 -15.71 2.72 -11.16
N GLU A 73 -16.74 3.37 -10.60
CA GLU A 73 -16.40 4.47 -9.70
C GLU A 73 -15.18 3.98 -8.93
N ALA A 74 -14.00 4.56 -9.25
CA ALA A 74 -12.71 4.14 -8.74
C ALA A 74 -12.89 3.69 -7.29
N GLU A 75 -12.70 2.38 -7.02
CA GLU A 75 -12.88 1.74 -5.71
C GLU A 75 -13.47 2.69 -4.67
N LEU A 76 -14.78 2.95 -4.73
CA LEU A 76 -15.50 3.19 -3.50
C LEU A 76 -15.70 1.80 -2.88
N GLU A 77 -14.57 1.12 -2.58
CA GLU A 77 -14.53 0.40 -1.33
C GLU A 77 -15.09 1.39 -0.31
N GLU A 78 -16.17 1.04 0.38
CA GLU A 78 -16.50 1.77 1.58
C GLU A 78 -15.24 1.72 2.43
N LEU A 79 -14.44 2.80 2.37
CA LEU A 79 -13.17 2.88 3.05
C LEU A 79 -13.46 2.43 4.47
N THR A 80 -12.71 1.44 4.93
CA THR A 80 -12.91 0.96 6.28
C THR A 80 -12.79 2.16 7.22
N PRO A 81 -13.44 2.14 8.39
CA PRO A 81 -13.25 3.21 9.37
C PRO A 81 -11.77 3.54 9.59
N LEU A 82 -10.91 2.51 9.54
CA LEU A 82 -9.46 2.62 9.64
C LEU A 82 -8.84 3.37 8.44
N ASP A 83 -9.25 3.06 7.21
CA ASP A 83 -8.77 3.77 6.01
C ASP A 83 -9.18 5.24 5.99
N LYS A 84 -10.39 5.57 6.44
CA LYS A 84 -10.85 6.96 6.54
C LYS A 84 -10.00 7.76 7.52
N LEU A 85 -9.66 7.16 8.66
CA LEU A 85 -8.79 7.79 9.67
C LEU A 85 -7.35 7.93 9.14
N TRP A 86 -6.84 6.92 8.42
CA TRP A 86 -5.55 7.00 7.75
C TRP A 86 -5.50 8.14 6.73
N GLN A 87 -6.54 8.28 5.89
CA GLN A 87 -6.64 9.39 4.95
C GLN A 87 -6.68 10.76 5.63
N GLN A 88 -7.34 10.88 6.79
CA GLN A 88 -7.32 12.12 7.56
C GLN A 88 -5.90 12.45 8.05
N LEU A 89 -5.15 11.47 8.56
CA LEU A 89 -3.74 11.67 8.92
C LEU A 89 -2.89 12.06 7.71
N GLN A 90 -3.10 11.41 6.56
CA GLN A 90 -2.43 11.76 5.31
C GLN A 90 -2.72 13.21 4.88
N LEU A 91 -3.97 13.67 5.01
CA LEU A 91 -4.33 15.07 4.67
C LEU A 91 -3.67 16.10 5.60
N LEU A 92 -3.36 15.73 6.85
CA LEU A 92 -2.63 16.56 7.80
C LEU A 92 -1.10 16.50 7.59
N SER A 93 -0.63 15.52 6.82
CA SER A 93 0.79 15.28 6.58
C SER A 93 1.34 16.09 5.41
N SER A 94 2.64 16.41 5.48
CA SER A 94 3.38 17.00 4.38
C SER A 94 4.26 15.93 3.69
N PRO A 95 4.26 15.84 2.35
CA PRO A 95 5.27 15.07 1.64
C PRO A 95 6.67 15.56 2.01
N THR A 96 7.63 14.64 2.17
CA THR A 96 8.98 15.01 2.60
C THR A 96 10.07 14.24 1.86
N GLU A 97 11.25 14.86 1.80
CA GLU A 97 12.52 14.25 1.39
C GLU A 97 13.48 14.13 2.60
N GLN A 98 12.96 14.25 3.83
CA GLN A 98 13.70 14.06 5.07
C GLN A 98 13.58 12.65 5.64
N MET A 99 12.71 11.81 5.08
CA MET A 99 12.62 10.40 5.43
C MET A 99 12.36 9.52 4.21
N GLY A 100 12.72 8.24 4.32
CA GLY A 100 12.45 7.26 3.28
C GLY A 100 13.37 6.05 3.33
N LEU A 101 13.25 5.21 2.30
CA LEU A 101 13.91 3.92 2.25
C LEU A 101 15.31 3.99 1.67
N VAL A 102 16.18 3.15 2.21
CA VAL A 102 17.53 2.91 1.72
C VAL A 102 17.75 1.41 1.56
N LEU A 103 18.18 1.00 0.37
CA LEU A 103 18.57 -0.40 0.13
C LEU A 103 19.87 -0.74 0.83
N VAL A 104 19.88 -1.86 1.55
CA VAL A 104 21.10 -2.46 2.08
C VAL A 104 21.78 -3.20 0.93
N LYS A 105 22.76 -2.55 0.31
CA LYS A 105 23.61 -3.20 -0.69
C LYS A 105 24.71 -3.97 0.03
N GLU A 106 24.88 -5.26 -0.28
CA GLU A 106 26.11 -5.97 0.05
C GLU A 106 27.30 -5.18 -0.53
N GLU A 107 28.34 -4.97 0.27
CA GLU A 107 29.53 -4.20 -0.10
C GLU A 107 30.24 -4.83 -1.30
N THR A 108 29.80 -4.47 -2.51
CA THR A 108 30.60 -4.67 -3.71
C THR A 108 31.37 -3.37 -3.97
N LEU A 109 32.70 -3.47 -3.94
CA LEU A 109 33.64 -2.37 -4.21
C LEU A 109 33.27 -1.69 -5.55
N ARG A 110 32.51 -0.60 -5.51
CA ARG A 110 32.22 0.22 -6.69
C ARG A 110 32.71 1.64 -6.48
N TRP A 111 33.77 1.96 -7.21
CA TRP A 111 34.26 3.31 -7.42
C TRP A 111 33.33 4.02 -8.42
N GLY A 112 32.67 5.09 -7.97
CA GLY A 112 32.22 6.18 -8.84
C GLY A 112 30.76 6.23 -9.28
N HIS A 113 30.15 7.38 -8.98
CA HIS A 113 29.16 8.14 -9.77
C HIS A 113 27.72 7.63 -9.88
N LYS A 114 26.87 8.13 -8.99
CA LYS A 114 25.80 9.15 -9.19
C LYS A 114 24.94 9.09 -7.93
N ILE A 115 24.64 10.23 -7.29
CA ILE A 115 23.67 10.27 -6.19
C ILE A 115 22.29 10.37 -6.88
N PRO A 116 21.48 9.30 -6.97
CA PRO A 116 20.07 9.41 -7.37
C PRO A 116 19.28 9.93 -6.16
N SER A 117 17.95 10.03 -6.26
CA SER A 117 17.05 10.46 -5.17
C SER A 117 17.50 9.96 -3.79
N ARG A 118 17.38 10.83 -2.77
CA ARG A 118 17.88 10.56 -1.40
C ARG A 118 17.33 9.24 -0.82
N TYR A 119 16.13 8.85 -1.26
CA TYR A 119 15.43 7.64 -0.87
C TYR A 119 14.87 6.88 -2.07
N GLU A 120 14.76 5.57 -1.92
CA GLU A 120 14.21 4.65 -2.92
C GLU A 120 12.67 4.79 -2.97
N LYS A 121 12.11 4.91 -4.18
CA LYS A 121 10.65 4.95 -4.40
C LYS A 121 10.09 3.58 -4.81
N SER A 122 10.96 2.62 -5.10
CA SER A 122 10.59 1.26 -5.45
C SER A 122 11.65 0.29 -4.95
N VAL A 123 11.21 -0.85 -4.39
CA VAL A 123 12.09 -1.91 -3.90
C VAL A 123 11.56 -3.27 -4.35
N GLN A 124 12.46 -4.22 -4.59
CA GLN A 124 12.06 -5.56 -5.02
C GLN A 124 11.85 -6.50 -3.82
N VAL A 125 10.89 -7.41 -3.92
CA VAL A 125 10.75 -8.53 -2.99
C VAL A 125 12.08 -9.30 -2.87
N GLY A 126 12.46 -9.64 -1.65
CA GLY A 126 13.76 -10.25 -1.32
C GLY A 126 14.90 -9.24 -1.06
N SER A 127 14.67 -7.95 -1.31
CA SER A 127 15.62 -6.91 -0.91
C SER A 127 15.62 -6.72 0.61
N HIS A 128 16.72 -6.20 1.15
CA HIS A 128 16.78 -5.73 2.53
C HIS A 128 16.86 -4.20 2.53
N ILE A 129 16.04 -3.58 3.37
CA ILE A 129 15.93 -2.13 3.45
C ILE A 129 16.22 -1.64 4.86
N ARG A 130 16.54 -0.36 4.95
CA ARG A 130 16.47 0.43 6.17
C ARG A 130 15.59 1.64 5.91
N PHE A 131 14.94 2.12 6.94
CA PHE A 131 14.21 3.38 6.88
C PHE A 131 15.05 4.46 7.56
N GLU A 132 15.26 5.58 6.89
CA GLU A 132 15.98 6.71 7.48
C GLU A 132 15.03 7.87 7.74
N VAL A 133 15.29 8.58 8.82
CA VAL A 133 14.67 9.85 9.18
C VAL A 133 15.78 10.85 9.46
N ASN A 134 15.64 12.08 8.96
CA ASN A 134 16.60 13.15 9.19
C ASN A 134 15.92 14.35 9.82
N LEU A 135 16.09 14.52 11.13
CA LEU A 135 15.48 15.60 11.89
C LEU A 135 16.38 16.82 12.00
N GLU A 136 15.78 18.01 11.92
CA GLU A 136 16.47 19.28 12.16
C GLU A 136 16.56 19.61 13.65
N THR A 137 15.53 19.24 14.42
CA THR A 137 15.45 19.41 15.86
C THR A 137 15.21 18.07 16.56
N PRO A 138 15.69 17.86 17.79
CA PRO A 138 15.36 16.65 18.55
C PRO A 138 13.86 16.55 18.82
N GLY A 139 13.34 15.34 18.96
CA GLY A 139 11.94 15.10 19.26
C GLY A 139 11.56 13.63 19.26
N TYR A 140 10.34 13.34 19.69
CA TYR A 140 9.77 11.99 19.73
C TYR A 140 9.16 11.62 18.38
N LEU A 141 9.53 10.45 17.86
CA LEU A 141 9.01 9.85 16.63
C LEU A 141 7.92 8.83 16.95
N ILE A 142 6.76 9.00 16.33
CA ILE A 142 5.77 7.94 16.12
C ILE A 142 5.82 7.56 14.63
N LEU A 143 6.19 6.32 14.31
CA LEU A 143 6.30 5.84 12.92
C LEU A 143 5.23 4.81 12.63
N LEU A 144 4.34 5.12 11.68
CA LEU A 144 3.25 4.27 11.26
C LEU A 144 3.46 3.80 9.83
N GLN A 145 3.10 2.55 9.56
CA GLN A 145 3.16 1.95 8.24
C GLN A 145 1.81 1.33 7.88
N LYS A 146 1.36 1.56 6.65
CA LYS A 146 0.34 0.76 5.96
C LYS A 146 1.02 -0.17 4.98
N ASP A 147 0.88 -1.47 5.20
CA ASP A 147 1.46 -2.48 4.32
C ASP A 147 0.62 -2.68 3.04
N THR A 148 1.10 -3.54 2.15
CA THR A 148 0.43 -3.82 0.87
C THR A 148 -0.92 -4.54 1.01
N SER A 149 -1.22 -5.10 2.18
CA SER A 149 -2.51 -5.71 2.50
C SER A 149 -3.52 -4.72 3.09
N GLY A 150 -3.05 -3.50 3.43
CA GLY A 150 -3.85 -2.46 4.07
C GLY A 150 -3.79 -2.50 5.59
N GLN A 151 -3.04 -3.44 6.18
CA GLN A 151 -2.85 -3.53 7.62
C GLN A 151 -1.96 -2.38 8.09
N LEU A 152 -2.33 -1.81 9.25
CA LEU A 152 -1.61 -0.71 9.85
C LEU A 152 -0.79 -1.15 11.06
N TRP A 153 0.41 -0.60 11.17
CA TRP A 153 1.39 -0.96 12.18
C TRP A 153 2.10 0.27 12.75
N CYS A 154 2.39 0.27 14.04
CA CYS A 154 3.28 1.22 14.70
C CYS A 154 4.67 0.60 14.85
N PHE A 155 5.64 1.11 14.10
CA PHE A 155 7.04 0.67 14.07
C PHE A 155 7.95 1.47 15.00
N CYS A 156 7.56 2.65 15.44
CA CYS A 156 8.28 3.43 16.44
C CYS A 156 7.25 4.13 17.35
N PRO A 157 7.31 3.94 18.67
CA PRO A 157 8.17 3.00 19.39
C PRO A 157 7.87 1.53 19.03
N SER A 158 8.90 0.68 19.04
CA SER A 158 8.84 -0.80 19.00
C SER A 158 10.25 -1.36 19.21
N CYS A 159 10.39 -2.69 19.25
CA CYS A 159 11.66 -3.40 19.32
C CYS A 159 12.61 -3.06 18.15
N PHE A 160 12.11 -2.50 17.05
CA PHE A 160 12.93 -2.00 15.94
C PHE A 160 13.45 -0.57 16.15
N ALA A 161 12.84 0.18 17.06
CA ALA A 161 13.19 1.54 17.43
C ALA A 161 13.02 1.77 18.95
N PRO A 162 13.89 1.15 19.78
CA PRO A 162 13.80 1.22 21.23
C PRO A 162 13.93 2.65 21.79
N GLN A 163 14.56 3.57 21.06
CA GLN A 163 14.65 4.98 21.43
C GLN A 163 13.75 5.82 20.51
N ALA A 164 12.52 6.09 20.96
CA ALA A 164 11.58 6.94 20.22
C ALA A 164 11.98 8.43 20.22
N HIS A 165 12.71 8.90 21.23
CA HIS A 165 13.28 10.26 21.23
C HIS A 165 14.54 10.30 20.38
N LEU A 166 14.48 11.02 19.27
CA LEU A 166 15.55 11.16 18.30
C LEU A 166 16.31 12.47 18.52
N ASN A 167 17.62 12.43 18.32
CA ASN A 167 18.45 13.63 18.27
C ASN A 167 18.43 14.25 16.86
N THR A 168 18.87 15.51 16.74
CA THR A 168 19.10 16.14 15.44
C THR A 168 20.04 15.31 14.57
N GLY A 169 19.72 15.24 13.29
CA GLY A 169 20.47 14.53 12.26
C GLY A 169 19.75 13.26 11.81
N LYS A 170 20.55 12.35 11.25
CA LYS A 170 20.04 11.13 10.64
C LYS A 170 19.93 10.01 11.67
N THR A 171 18.75 9.42 11.76
CA THR A 171 18.50 8.15 12.45
C THR A 171 18.06 7.11 11.44
N THR A 172 18.45 5.85 11.68
CA THR A 172 18.09 4.72 10.84
C THR A 172 17.32 3.69 11.66
N LEU A 173 16.26 3.15 11.06
CA LEU A 173 15.50 2.03 11.55
C LEU A 173 15.80 0.80 10.66
N PRO A 174 16.00 -0.39 11.25
CA PRO A 174 16.01 -0.64 12.69
C PRO A 174 17.20 0.05 13.40
N GLN A 175 16.99 0.51 14.65
CA GLN A 175 18.00 1.17 15.47
C GLN A 175 18.97 0.15 16.10
N GLU A 176 20.10 0.63 16.64
CA GLU A 176 20.98 -0.19 17.46
C GLU A 176 20.21 -0.76 18.67
N GLY A 177 20.38 -2.06 18.93
CA GLY A 177 19.61 -2.80 19.95
C GLY A 177 18.37 -3.53 19.41
N SER A 178 17.97 -3.29 18.16
CA SER A 178 16.91 -4.05 17.49
C SER A 178 17.30 -5.52 17.26
N PRO A 179 16.32 -6.47 17.26
CA PRO A 179 16.57 -7.88 16.94
C PRO A 179 17.03 -8.11 15.48
N ILE A 180 16.78 -7.14 14.60
CA ILE A 180 17.18 -7.16 13.19
C ILE A 180 17.97 -5.90 12.83
N THR A 181 18.82 -5.98 11.81
CA THR A 181 19.66 -4.86 11.34
C THR A 181 19.16 -4.21 10.04
N SER A 182 18.12 -4.79 9.45
CA SER A 182 17.43 -4.34 8.23
C SER A 182 16.11 -5.08 8.09
N PHE A 183 15.10 -4.46 7.48
CA PHE A 183 13.83 -5.12 7.21
C PHE A 183 13.91 -5.90 5.89
N PRO A 184 13.58 -7.20 5.87
CA PRO A 184 13.41 -7.94 4.63
C PRO A 184 12.11 -7.47 3.96
N ILE A 185 12.16 -7.21 2.64
CA ILE A 185 10.95 -6.96 1.85
C ILE A 185 10.34 -8.30 1.49
N GLU A 186 9.21 -8.62 2.11
CA GLU A 186 8.47 -9.87 1.94
C GLU A 186 7.02 -9.58 1.55
N GLY A 187 6.27 -10.63 1.19
CA GLY A 187 4.86 -10.50 0.84
C GLY A 187 4.60 -10.14 -0.62
N ASN A 188 3.47 -9.46 -0.86
CA ASN A 188 2.97 -9.19 -2.21
C ASN A 188 3.43 -7.81 -2.71
N PRO A 189 3.74 -7.68 -4.01
CA PRO A 189 3.92 -6.38 -4.66
C PRO A 189 2.72 -5.46 -4.44
N GLY A 190 2.99 -4.19 -4.18
CA GLY A 190 1.96 -3.22 -3.85
C GLY A 190 2.55 -1.91 -3.34
N LYS A 191 1.68 -0.95 -3.05
CA LYS A 191 2.07 0.32 -2.44
C LYS A 191 2.12 0.14 -0.93
N GLU A 192 3.17 0.63 -0.32
CA GLU A 192 3.23 0.83 1.13
C GLU A 192 3.33 2.32 1.44
N GLU A 193 2.68 2.71 2.53
CA GLU A 193 2.55 4.10 2.95
C GLU A 193 3.09 4.26 4.36
N ILE A 194 3.81 5.36 4.60
CA ILE A 194 4.43 5.63 5.88
C ILE A 194 4.06 7.05 6.32
N ILE A 195 3.62 7.16 7.57
CA ILE A 195 3.41 8.42 8.25
C ILE A 195 4.34 8.49 9.45
N ALA A 196 5.08 9.58 9.56
CA ALA A 196 5.88 9.89 10.73
C ALA A 196 5.32 11.12 11.44
N VAL A 197 5.01 11.00 12.72
CA VAL A 197 4.59 12.11 13.58
C VAL A 197 5.75 12.45 14.51
N PHE A 198 6.17 13.70 14.48
CA PHE A 198 7.20 14.25 15.36
C PHE A 198 6.61 15.23 16.35
N THR A 199 7.05 15.12 17.59
CA THR A 199 6.59 15.95 18.71
C THR A 199 7.79 16.36 19.55
N ASN A 200 7.75 17.57 20.12
CA ASN A 200 8.82 18.06 20.98
C ASN A 200 8.77 17.45 22.40
N GLU A 201 7.58 17.06 22.84
CA GLU A 201 7.31 16.48 24.16
C GLU A 201 6.92 15.00 24.04
N VAL A 202 6.97 14.27 25.15
CA VAL A 202 6.54 12.87 25.19
C VAL A 202 5.06 12.81 24.77
N PRO A 203 4.68 12.01 23.77
CA PRO A 203 3.29 11.91 23.37
C PRO A 203 2.43 11.32 24.49
N GLU A 204 1.37 12.02 24.89
CA GLU A 204 0.40 11.56 25.90
C GLU A 204 -0.59 10.55 25.29
N LEU A 205 -0.07 9.46 24.74
CA LEU A 205 -0.82 8.38 24.10
C LEU A 205 -0.58 7.07 24.84
N ASP A 206 -1.52 6.70 25.71
CA ASP A 206 -1.40 5.54 26.62
C ASP A 206 -1.26 4.17 25.91
N TRP A 207 -1.63 4.11 24.63
CA TRP A 207 -1.56 2.91 23.81
C TRP A 207 -0.20 2.71 23.13
N LEU A 208 0.70 3.71 23.14
CA LEU A 208 2.02 3.57 22.53
C LEU A 208 2.78 2.43 23.21
N PRO A 209 3.29 1.45 22.44
CA PRO A 209 3.99 0.34 23.04
C PRO A 209 5.33 0.81 23.64
N PRO A 210 5.83 0.14 24.69
CA PRO A 210 7.23 0.23 25.09
C PRO A 210 8.18 -0.06 23.93
N GLY A 211 9.35 0.58 23.92
CA GLY A 211 10.34 0.43 22.83
C GLY A 211 10.99 -0.96 22.73
N ASP A 212 10.74 -1.87 23.65
CA ASP A 212 11.21 -3.26 23.61
C ASP A 212 10.14 -4.26 23.14
N ASN A 213 8.89 -3.81 22.96
CA ASN A 213 7.79 -4.65 22.49
C ASN A 213 7.74 -4.74 20.96
N ASP A 214 7.16 -5.82 20.44
CA ASP A 214 6.89 -5.95 19.00
C ASP A 214 6.03 -4.79 18.46
N PRO A 215 6.12 -4.47 17.15
CA PRO A 215 5.26 -3.47 16.53
C PRO A 215 3.79 -3.70 16.84
N LEU A 216 3.10 -2.62 17.19
CA LEU A 216 1.68 -2.68 17.53
C LEU A 216 0.85 -2.62 16.25
N GLU A 217 -0.03 -3.60 16.06
CA GLU A 217 -1.09 -3.53 15.05
C GLU A 217 -2.10 -2.45 15.41
N LEU A 218 -2.37 -1.51 14.50
CA LEU A 218 -3.22 -0.36 14.78
C LEU A 218 -4.70 -0.65 14.51
N GLU A 219 -5.52 -0.32 15.50
CA GLU A 219 -6.98 -0.29 15.39
C GLU A 219 -7.50 1.14 15.22
N ALA A 220 -8.79 1.27 14.91
CA ALA A 220 -9.41 2.58 14.69
C ALA A 220 -9.30 3.49 15.93
N SER A 221 -9.39 2.93 17.13
CA SER A 221 -9.23 3.67 18.39
C SER A 221 -7.87 4.35 18.52
N HIS A 222 -6.79 3.68 18.10
CA HIS A 222 -5.43 4.24 18.13
C HIS A 222 -5.29 5.45 17.20
N LEU A 223 -5.84 5.34 15.97
CA LEU A 223 -5.79 6.46 15.02
C LEU A 223 -6.68 7.63 15.44
N VAL A 224 -7.85 7.38 16.04
CA VAL A 224 -8.70 8.44 16.61
C VAL A 224 -7.94 9.20 17.69
N ALA A 225 -7.33 8.50 18.64
CA ALA A 225 -6.55 9.13 19.70
C ALA A 225 -5.36 9.93 19.15
N LEU A 226 -4.66 9.41 18.14
CA LEU A 226 -3.57 10.14 17.48
C LEU A 226 -4.08 11.39 16.76
N LEU A 227 -5.20 11.30 16.05
CA LEU A 227 -5.82 12.43 15.36
C LEU A 227 -6.25 13.53 16.34
N GLU A 228 -6.89 13.16 17.45
CA GLU A 228 -7.25 14.11 18.51
C GLU A 228 -6.00 14.78 19.10
N TYR A 229 -4.95 13.99 19.36
CA TYR A 229 -3.68 14.51 19.87
C TYR A 229 -3.03 15.52 18.90
N VAL A 230 -2.90 15.18 17.61
CA VAL A 230 -2.30 16.08 16.61
C VAL A 230 -3.24 17.19 16.15
N THR A 231 -4.51 17.22 16.56
CA THR A 231 -5.41 18.37 16.29
C THR A 231 -5.64 19.24 17.54
N GLY A 232 -5.19 18.78 18.71
CA GLY A 232 -5.39 19.41 20.02
C GLY A 232 -4.53 20.65 20.32
N GLY A 233 -3.67 21.10 19.40
CA GLY A 233 -2.99 22.40 19.50
C GLY A 233 -1.52 22.41 19.95
N GLY A 234 -0.79 21.31 19.80
CA GLY A 234 0.66 21.26 20.02
C GLY A 234 1.51 21.67 18.81
N GLU A 235 2.83 21.78 18.99
CA GLU A 235 3.78 21.83 17.88
C GLU A 235 4.12 20.41 17.43
N TYR A 236 3.62 20.03 16.26
CA TYR A 236 3.88 18.73 15.66
C TYR A 236 4.28 18.88 14.19
N GLN A 237 5.05 17.91 13.71
CA GLN A 237 5.33 17.76 12.28
C GLN A 237 4.86 16.39 11.86
N ILE A 238 3.99 16.34 10.86
CA ILE A 238 3.49 15.09 10.30
C ILE A 238 4.05 15.00 8.88
N TRP A 239 4.81 13.95 8.63
CA TRP A 239 5.38 13.66 7.34
C TRP A 239 4.76 12.42 6.73
N TYR A 240 4.74 12.39 5.41
CA TYR A 240 4.26 11.25 4.64
C TYR A 240 5.23 10.91 3.52
N THR A 241 5.43 9.61 3.33
CA THR A 241 6.06 9.05 2.14
C THR A 241 5.41 7.74 1.78
N ASP A 242 5.54 7.34 0.53
CA ASP A 242 5.18 6.02 0.05
C ASP A 242 6.25 5.46 -0.87
N TYR A 243 6.15 4.15 -1.10
CA TYR A 243 7.00 3.43 -2.03
C TYR A 243 6.29 2.21 -2.60
N MET A 244 6.82 1.71 -3.71
CA MET A 244 6.28 0.55 -4.42
C MET A 244 7.13 -0.70 -4.15
N ILE A 245 6.51 -1.78 -3.68
CA ILE A 245 7.10 -3.10 -3.69
C ILE A 245 6.82 -3.76 -5.04
N THR A 246 7.88 -4.23 -5.70
CA THR A 246 7.80 -4.91 -7.00
C THR A 246 8.30 -6.34 -6.92
N ALA A 247 7.82 -7.20 -7.82
CA ALA A 247 8.31 -8.56 -7.97
C ALA A 247 9.76 -8.63 -8.53
#